data_AF-A0A812KF38-F1
#
_entry.id   AF-A0A812KF38-F1
#
_cell.length_a   1.000
_cell.length_b   1.000
_cell.length_c   1.000
_cell.angle_alpha   90.00
_cell.angle_beta   90.00
_cell.angle_gamma   90.00
#
_symmetry.space_group_name_H-M   'P 1'
#
loop_
_entity.id
_entity.type
_entity.pdbx_description
1 polymer ?
#
loop_
_entity_poly.entity_id
_entity_poly.type
_entity_poly.pdbx_seq_one_letter_code
_entity_poly.pdbx_strand_id
1 'polypeptide(L)'
;AGGALGGYGGAASSTSGPKGFVERISKGDVLPGPEAADRLASQCASAQVSGSQLSEMLCDRVRRLYLGLDGGASADQGLLRLLQLTDAMKTQGSPMMIEAVKQVKDNVSEEFLSLKSNVKCQAVATPLLVRLGLGGPADLPDLLGEAPSSAGGAATGVDLLGVDAPVAAKTENLLDF
;
A
#
# COMPACT_ATOMS: atom_id res chain seq x y z
N ALA A 1 60.45 -1.04 -13.90
CA ALA A 1 59.54 -0.09 -14.57
C ALA A 1 58.68 -0.89 -15.55
N GLY A 2 57.35 -0.89 -15.54
CA GLY A 2 56.35 -0.27 -14.68
C GLY A 2 55.05 -1.05 -14.90
N GLY A 3 54.24 -1.22 -13.85
CA GLY A 3 52.89 -1.74 -13.97
C GLY A 3 51.90 -0.65 -14.37
N ALA A 4 50.75 -1.04 -14.92
CA ALA A 4 49.45 -0.41 -14.71
C ALA A 4 48.34 -1.24 -15.37
N LEU A 5 47.43 -1.80 -14.54
CA LEU A 5 46.00 -1.44 -14.42
C LEU A 5 45.15 -1.97 -15.58
N GLY A 6 44.27 -2.96 -15.38
CA GLY A 6 43.21 -2.91 -14.38
C GLY A 6 41.99 -2.22 -14.97
N GLY A 7 41.43 -2.80 -16.03
CA GLY A 7 40.19 -2.36 -16.65
C GLY A 7 39.06 -3.31 -16.28
N TYR A 8 38.64 -3.29 -15.02
CA TYR A 8 37.34 -3.82 -14.60
C TYR A 8 36.30 -2.85 -15.16
N GLY A 9 35.98 -3.01 -16.45
CA GLY A 9 34.72 -2.57 -16.99
C GLY A 9 33.66 -3.36 -16.27
N GLY A 10 33.16 -2.80 -15.17
CA GLY A 10 31.99 -3.33 -14.48
C GLY A 10 30.88 -3.42 -15.51
N ALA A 11 30.63 -4.64 -16.00
CA ALA A 11 29.40 -4.95 -16.66
C ALA A 11 28.32 -4.52 -15.68
N ALA A 12 27.63 -3.42 -15.98
CA ALA A 12 26.30 -3.24 -15.47
C ALA A 12 25.56 -4.49 -15.96
N SER A 13 25.49 -5.52 -15.11
CA SER A 13 24.64 -6.67 -15.32
C SER A 13 23.26 -6.07 -15.45
N SER A 14 22.84 -5.81 -16.68
CA SER A 14 21.48 -5.45 -17.01
C SER A 14 20.70 -6.70 -16.68
N THR A 15 20.25 -6.79 -15.42
CA THR A 15 19.47 -7.92 -14.89
C THR A 15 18.20 -7.96 -15.72
N SER A 16 18.19 -8.67 -16.84
CA SER A 16 17.02 -8.79 -17.70
C SER A 16 16.00 -9.68 -17.01
N GLY A 17 14.73 -9.28 -17.02
CA GLY A 17 13.63 -10.04 -16.43
C GLY A 17 13.02 -9.40 -15.17
N PRO A 18 12.13 -10.13 -14.48
CA PRO A 18 11.29 -9.60 -13.40
C PRO A 18 12.09 -8.90 -12.30
N LYS A 19 13.21 -9.50 -11.87
CA LYS A 19 14.06 -8.95 -10.81
C LYS A 19 14.65 -7.58 -11.16
N GLY A 20 15.21 -7.43 -12.36
CA GLY A 20 15.77 -6.14 -12.77
C GLY A 20 14.70 -5.13 -13.17
N PHE A 21 13.49 -5.58 -13.51
CA PHE A 21 12.35 -4.67 -13.66
C PHE A 21 11.95 -4.05 -12.30
N VAL A 22 11.84 -4.87 -11.25
CA VAL A 22 11.61 -4.40 -9.87
C VAL A 22 12.73 -3.45 -9.41
N GLU A 23 13.99 -3.78 -9.72
CA GLU A 23 15.13 -2.93 -9.39
C GLU A 23 15.04 -1.56 -10.07
N ARG A 24 14.73 -1.52 -11.37
CA ARG A 24 14.54 -0.28 -12.14
C ARG A 24 13.39 0.57 -11.60
N ILE A 25 12.29 -0.05 -11.16
CA ILE A 25 11.20 0.68 -10.50
C ILE A 25 11.70 1.33 -9.21
N SER A 26 12.43 0.59 -8.36
CA SER A 26 12.95 1.14 -7.11
C SER A 26 13.92 2.32 -7.32
N LYS A 27 14.73 2.28 -8.39
CA LYS A 27 15.66 3.35 -8.76
C LYS A 27 14.96 4.56 -9.39
N GLY A 28 13.75 4.38 -9.91
CA GLY A 28 12.98 5.42 -10.59
C GLY A 28 13.17 5.46 -12.11
N ASP A 29 13.84 4.47 -12.69
CA ASP A 29 13.99 4.33 -14.15
C ASP A 29 12.66 3.93 -14.83
N VAL A 30 11.75 3.33 -14.05
CA VAL A 30 10.40 2.96 -14.47
C VAL A 30 9.42 3.45 -13.41
N LEU A 31 8.37 4.14 -13.85
CA LEU A 31 7.32 4.60 -12.94
C LEU A 31 6.38 3.45 -12.59
N PRO A 32 6.03 3.27 -11.31
CA PRO A 32 5.03 2.28 -10.90
C PRO A 32 3.63 2.72 -11.36
N GLY A 33 2.84 1.76 -11.84
CA GLY A 33 1.47 1.98 -12.31
C GLY A 33 0.89 0.70 -12.94
N PRO A 34 -0.36 0.76 -13.44
CA PRO A 34 -1.03 -0.40 -14.04
C PRO A 34 -0.23 -1.03 -15.18
N GLU A 35 0.31 -0.20 -16.09
CA GLU A 35 1.15 -0.68 -17.20
C GLU A 35 2.43 -1.36 -16.71
N ALA A 36 3.00 -0.89 -15.59
CA ALA A 36 4.18 -1.52 -15.00
C ALA A 36 3.83 -2.89 -14.38
N ALA A 37 2.68 -3.01 -13.73
CA ALA A 37 2.18 -4.29 -13.22
C ALA A 37 1.89 -5.29 -14.36
N ASP A 38 1.28 -4.84 -15.47
CA ASP A 38 1.06 -5.68 -16.65
C ASP A 38 2.37 -6.16 -17.31
N ARG A 39 3.35 -5.25 -17.43
CA ARG A 39 4.68 -5.60 -17.95
C ARG A 39 5.41 -6.55 -17.02
N LEU A 40 5.29 -6.37 -15.70
CA LEU A 40 5.87 -7.27 -14.71
C LEU A 40 5.21 -8.65 -14.78
N ALA A 41 3.88 -8.72 -14.87
CA ALA A 41 3.15 -9.98 -15.06
C ALA A 41 3.60 -10.72 -16.32
N SER A 42 3.73 -9.99 -17.44
CA SER A 42 4.20 -10.56 -18.71
C SER A 42 5.64 -11.08 -18.61
N GLN A 43 6.53 -10.36 -17.91
CA GLN A 43 7.90 -10.81 -17.65
C GLN A 43 7.94 -12.02 -16.72
N CYS A 44 7.07 -12.08 -15.71
CA CYS A 44 6.99 -13.22 -14.82
C CYS A 44 6.45 -14.46 -15.54
N ALA A 45 5.42 -14.30 -16.37
CA ALA A 45 4.87 -15.40 -17.18
C ALA A 45 5.92 -15.97 -18.15
N SER A 46 6.65 -15.10 -18.85
CA SER A 46 7.71 -15.53 -19.78
C SER A 46 8.92 -16.15 -19.07
N ALA A 47 9.25 -15.70 -17.87
CA ALA A 47 10.33 -16.25 -17.06
C ALA A 47 9.90 -17.41 -16.14
N GLN A 48 8.64 -17.86 -16.23
CA GLN A 48 8.06 -18.90 -15.37
C GLN A 48 8.21 -18.62 -13.87
N VAL A 49 8.14 -17.34 -13.49
CA VAL A 49 8.23 -16.90 -12.10
C VAL A 49 6.85 -17.05 -11.45
N SER A 50 6.81 -17.71 -10.28
CA SER A 50 5.58 -17.85 -9.49
C SER A 50 5.26 -16.59 -8.67
N GLY A 51 4.04 -16.51 -8.14
CA GLY A 51 3.64 -15.44 -7.21
C GLY A 51 4.57 -15.35 -6.00
N SER A 52 4.90 -16.51 -5.41
CA SER A 52 5.83 -16.60 -4.27
C SER A 52 7.25 -16.10 -4.61
N GLN A 53 7.81 -16.50 -5.75
CA GLN A 53 9.13 -16.01 -6.19
C GLN A 53 9.11 -14.50 -6.46
N LEU A 54 8.02 -13.98 -7.03
CA LEU A 54 7.86 -12.54 -7.23
C LEU A 54 7.81 -11.79 -5.89
N SER A 55 7.07 -12.30 -4.90
CA SER A 55 7.05 -11.69 -3.58
C SER A 55 8.40 -11.74 -2.90
N GLU A 56 9.17 -12.82 -3.01
CA GLU A 56 10.53 -12.88 -2.45
C GLU A 56 11.43 -11.80 -3.05
N MET A 57 11.37 -11.60 -4.37
CA MET A 57 12.12 -10.55 -5.06
C MET A 57 11.74 -9.14 -4.57
N LEU A 58 10.45 -8.89 -4.37
CA LEU A 58 9.95 -7.62 -3.82
C LEU A 58 10.38 -7.44 -2.36
N CYS A 59 10.20 -8.46 -1.52
CA CYS A 59 10.54 -8.42 -0.10
C CYS A 59 12.06 -8.20 0.12
N ASP A 60 12.91 -8.92 -0.60
CA ASP A 60 14.37 -8.73 -0.53
C ASP A 60 14.74 -7.29 -0.93
N ARG A 61 14.14 -6.76 -1.99
CA ARG A 61 14.41 -5.37 -2.41
C ARG A 61 13.92 -4.34 -1.40
N VAL A 62 12.72 -4.52 -0.84
CA VAL A 62 12.15 -3.65 0.20
C VAL A 62 13.05 -3.64 1.43
N ARG A 63 13.46 -4.80 1.93
CA ARG A 63 14.36 -4.92 3.10
C ARG A 63 15.70 -4.24 2.88
N ARG A 64 16.31 -4.42 1.70
CA ARG A 64 17.59 -3.78 1.38
C ARG A 64 17.48 -2.25 1.34
N LEU A 65 16.40 -1.71 0.80
CA LEU A 65 16.16 -0.27 0.81
C LEU A 65 15.93 0.23 2.24
N TYR A 66 15.11 -0.47 3.03
CA TYR A 66 14.81 -0.10 4.40
C TYR A 66 16.05 -0.11 5.31
N LEU A 67 16.91 -1.13 5.17
CA LEU A 67 18.18 -1.24 5.91
C LEU A 67 19.28 -0.32 5.37
N GLY A 68 19.01 0.49 4.35
CA GLY A 68 19.99 1.38 3.72
C GLY A 68 21.12 0.66 2.98
N LEU A 69 20.96 -0.64 2.70
CA LEU A 69 21.90 -1.44 1.90
C LEU A 69 21.83 -1.08 0.41
N ASP A 70 20.70 -0.51 -0.01
CA ASP A 70 20.43 -0.04 -1.37
C ASP A 70 19.79 1.36 -1.33
N GLY A 71 19.92 2.14 -2.41
CA GLY A 71 19.17 3.39 -2.62
C GLY A 71 19.69 4.63 -1.90
N GLY A 72 20.54 4.49 -0.87
CA GLY A 72 21.19 5.61 -0.17
C GLY A 72 20.19 6.70 0.24
N ALA A 73 20.47 7.97 -0.10
CA ALA A 73 19.59 9.10 0.21
C ALA A 73 18.18 9.03 -0.44
N SER A 74 17.97 8.12 -1.39
CA SER A 74 16.69 7.91 -2.09
C SER A 74 15.98 6.62 -1.66
N ALA A 75 16.43 5.97 -0.58
CA ALA A 75 15.85 4.71 -0.10
C ALA A 75 14.33 4.83 0.15
N ASP A 76 13.87 5.87 0.82
CA ASP A 76 12.44 6.11 1.10
C ASP A 76 11.61 6.27 -0.18
N GLN A 77 12.16 6.94 -1.19
CA GLN A 77 11.50 7.10 -2.49
C GLN A 77 11.45 5.77 -3.25
N GLY A 78 12.49 4.94 -3.14
CA GLY A 78 12.48 3.59 -3.68
C GLY A 78 11.43 2.71 -3.01
N LEU A 79 11.35 2.75 -1.67
CA LEU A 79 10.32 2.08 -0.87
C LEU A 79 8.91 2.52 -1.29
N LEU A 80 8.70 3.84 -1.46
CA LEU A 80 7.42 4.39 -1.92
C LEU A 80 7.03 3.86 -3.31
N ARG A 81 7.98 3.78 -4.25
CA ARG A 81 7.70 3.23 -5.59
C ARG A 81 7.35 1.75 -5.55
N LEU A 82 7.98 0.97 -4.68
CA LEU A 82 7.63 -0.45 -4.49
C LEU A 82 6.27 -0.62 -3.81
N LEU A 83 5.90 0.28 -2.91
CA LEU A 83 4.55 0.33 -2.33
C LEU A 83 3.50 0.62 -3.42
N GLN A 84 3.77 1.60 -4.29
CA GLN A 84 2.90 1.91 -5.44
C GLN A 84 2.78 0.74 -6.42
N LEU A 85 3.87 0.03 -6.70
CA LEU A 85 3.84 -1.18 -7.52
C LEU A 85 2.98 -2.28 -6.88
N THR A 86 3.13 -2.48 -5.57
CA THR A 86 2.35 -3.49 -4.83
C THR A 86 0.85 -3.18 -4.88
N ASP A 87 0.47 -1.90 -4.77
CA ASP A 87 -0.91 -1.45 -4.97
C ASP A 87 -1.40 -1.69 -6.41
N ALA A 88 -0.58 -1.38 -7.42
CA ALA A 88 -0.93 -1.64 -8.82
C ALA A 88 -1.12 -3.15 -9.12
N MET A 89 -0.27 -4.01 -8.55
CA MET A 89 -0.40 -5.47 -8.64
C MET A 89 -1.72 -5.94 -8.02
N LYS A 90 -2.13 -5.35 -6.90
CA LYS A 90 -3.42 -5.64 -6.27
C LYS A 90 -4.58 -5.30 -7.20
N THR A 91 -4.53 -4.14 -7.85
CA THR A 91 -5.58 -3.69 -8.78
C THR A 91 -5.65 -4.55 -10.04
N GLN A 92 -4.51 -5.06 -10.53
CA GLN A 92 -4.46 -5.93 -11.71
C GLN A 92 -5.25 -7.24 -11.51
N GLY A 93 -5.27 -7.78 -10.29
CA GLY A 93 -6.17 -8.87 -9.91
C GLY A 93 -5.86 -10.24 -10.50
N SER A 94 -4.69 -10.45 -11.12
CA SER A 94 -4.31 -11.79 -11.57
C SER A 94 -4.00 -12.70 -10.37
N PRO A 95 -4.28 -14.02 -10.43
CA PRO A 95 -4.05 -14.93 -9.30
C PRO A 95 -2.62 -14.89 -8.76
N MET A 96 -1.65 -14.84 -9.68
CA MET A 96 -0.23 -14.73 -9.37
C MET A 96 0.09 -13.43 -8.61
N MET A 97 -0.48 -12.30 -9.04
CA MET A 97 -0.24 -11.00 -8.41
C MET A 97 -0.94 -10.89 -7.06
N ILE A 98 -2.14 -11.44 -6.91
CA ILE A 98 -2.84 -11.49 -5.63
C ILE A 98 -2.03 -12.30 -4.61
N GLU A 99 -1.51 -13.45 -5.02
CA GLU A 99 -0.63 -14.27 -4.17
C GLU A 99 0.62 -13.50 -3.75
N ALA A 100 1.31 -12.86 -4.71
CA ALA A 100 2.50 -12.06 -4.44
C ALA A 100 2.20 -10.90 -3.49
N VAL A 101 1.12 -10.15 -3.70
CA VAL A 101 0.69 -9.04 -2.84
C VAL A 101 0.42 -9.51 -1.41
N LYS A 102 -0.25 -10.65 -1.25
CA LYS A 102 -0.50 -11.24 0.08
C LYS A 102 0.82 -11.50 0.81
N GLN A 103 1.74 -12.22 0.17
CA GLN A 103 3.04 -12.54 0.78
C GLN A 103 3.88 -11.30 1.06
N VAL A 104 3.89 -10.31 0.17
CA VAL A 104 4.58 -9.03 0.39
C VAL A 104 4.05 -8.32 1.63
N LYS A 105 2.72 -8.21 1.76
CA LYS A 105 2.10 -7.60 2.94
C LYS A 105 2.48 -8.32 4.23
N ASP A 106 2.50 -9.65 4.21
CA ASP A 106 2.80 -10.45 5.41
C ASP A 106 4.27 -10.34 5.82
N ASN A 107 5.18 -10.08 4.87
CA ASN A 107 6.63 -10.16 5.09
C ASN A 107 7.35 -8.82 5.24
N VAL A 108 6.78 -7.72 4.71
CA VAL A 108 7.43 -6.39 4.73
C VAL A 108 6.48 -5.24 5.09
N SER A 109 5.44 -5.53 5.89
CA SER A 109 4.47 -4.52 6.34
C SER A 109 5.10 -3.42 7.18
N GLU A 110 6.02 -3.75 8.08
CA GLU A 110 6.69 -2.79 8.96
C GLU A 110 7.56 -1.81 8.17
N GLU A 111 8.29 -2.30 7.17
CA GLU A 111 9.12 -1.50 6.27
C GLU A 111 8.26 -0.51 5.48
N PHE A 112 7.09 -0.93 4.99
CA PHE A 112 6.15 -0.02 4.34
C PHE A 112 5.51 0.97 5.31
N LEU A 113 5.24 0.57 6.55
CA LEU A 113 4.69 1.46 7.59
C LEU A 113 5.67 2.56 7.99
N SER A 114 6.99 2.31 7.91
CA SER A 114 8.02 3.33 8.16
C SER A 114 7.84 4.60 7.30
N LEU A 115 7.26 4.47 6.09
CA LEU A 115 6.99 5.59 5.19
C LEU A 115 5.99 6.59 5.77
N LYS A 116 5.16 6.20 6.76
CA LYS A 116 4.25 7.12 7.47
C LYS A 116 5.00 8.15 8.30
N SER A 117 6.19 7.81 8.77
CA SER A 117 7.04 8.70 9.58
C SER A 117 7.89 9.63 8.72
N ASN A 118 7.93 9.42 7.40
CA ASN A 118 8.71 10.24 6.47
C ASN A 118 7.83 11.33 5.83
N VAL A 119 8.07 12.58 6.21
CA VAL A 119 7.29 13.75 5.74
C VAL A 119 7.20 13.85 4.22
N LYS A 120 8.24 13.43 3.48
CA LYS A 120 8.27 13.49 2.01
C LYS A 120 7.42 12.42 1.34
N CYS A 121 7.20 11.29 2.02
CA CYS A 121 6.50 10.14 1.45
C CYS A 121 5.10 9.96 2.02
N GLN A 122 4.84 10.47 3.22
CA GLN A 122 3.61 10.23 4.00
C GLN A 122 2.33 10.52 3.22
N ALA A 123 2.25 11.65 2.51
CA ALA A 123 1.05 12.07 1.78
C ALA A 123 0.64 11.06 0.70
N VAL A 124 1.62 10.40 0.08
CA VAL A 124 1.39 9.40 -0.96
C VAL A 124 1.30 7.98 -0.36
N ALA A 125 2.14 7.66 0.63
CA ALA A 125 2.20 6.34 1.24
C ALA A 125 0.92 6.00 2.02
N THR A 126 0.38 6.95 2.79
CA THR A 126 -0.78 6.72 3.68
C THR A 126 -2.00 6.16 2.94
N PRO A 127 -2.50 6.76 1.84
CA PRO A 127 -3.64 6.19 1.12
C PRO A 127 -3.33 4.82 0.49
N LEU A 128 -2.08 4.56 0.09
CA LEU A 128 -1.68 3.24 -0.45
C LEU A 128 -1.70 2.17 0.63
N LEU A 129 -1.17 2.46 1.81
CA LEU A 129 -1.18 1.56 2.96
C LEU A 129 -2.61 1.21 3.36
N VAL A 130 -3.53 2.18 3.37
CA VAL A 130 -4.95 1.93 3.65
C VAL A 130 -5.56 1.03 2.59
N ARG A 131 -5.35 1.32 1.29
CA ARG A 131 -5.86 0.47 0.19
C ARG A 131 -5.29 -0.94 0.24
N LEU A 132 -4.05 -1.13 0.68
CA LEU A 132 -3.45 -2.45 0.88
C LEU A 132 -3.93 -3.15 2.16
N GLY A 133 -4.62 -2.45 3.07
CA GLY A 133 -5.06 -2.98 4.36
C GLY A 133 -3.94 -3.02 5.41
N LEU A 134 -2.86 -2.26 5.21
CA LEU A 134 -1.75 -2.08 6.16
C LEU A 134 -1.93 -0.82 7.01
N GLY A 135 -2.75 0.13 6.55
CA GLY A 135 -2.93 1.45 7.16
C GLY A 135 -4.07 1.57 8.18
N GLY A 136 -4.48 0.49 8.83
CA GLY A 136 -5.53 0.53 9.87
C GLY A 136 -5.12 1.40 11.07
N PRO A 137 -6.09 1.85 11.90
CA PRO A 137 -5.77 2.54 13.14
C PRO A 137 -4.93 1.60 14.00
N ALA A 138 -3.72 2.00 14.37
CA ALA A 138 -3.13 1.45 15.57
C ALA A 138 -4.10 1.80 16.70
N ASP A 139 -4.66 0.80 17.37
CA ASP A 139 -5.16 0.83 18.74
C ASP A 139 -5.28 2.25 19.34
N LEU A 140 -6.39 2.93 19.06
CA LEU A 140 -7.01 3.72 20.10
C LEU A 140 -7.99 2.72 20.74
N PRO A 141 -7.84 2.35 22.02
CA PRO A 141 -8.92 1.66 22.70
C PRO A 141 -10.15 2.54 22.54
N ASP A 142 -11.17 1.99 21.89
CA ASP A 142 -12.48 2.60 21.76
C ASP A 142 -13.11 2.65 23.16
N LEU A 143 -12.72 3.65 23.94
CA LEU A 143 -13.24 3.95 25.27
C LEU A 143 -14.54 4.77 25.21
N LEU A 144 -15.23 4.78 24.05
CA LEU A 144 -16.52 5.45 23.88
C LEU A 144 -17.44 4.67 22.92
N GLY A 145 -17.77 3.42 23.24
CA GLY A 145 -18.74 2.71 22.43
C GLY A 145 -19.21 1.33 22.87
N GLU A 146 -19.06 0.95 24.13
CA GLU A 146 -19.65 -0.31 24.61
C GLU A 146 -21.17 -0.19 24.72
N ALA A 147 -21.88 -0.84 23.80
CA ALA A 147 -23.22 -1.36 24.04
C ALA A 147 -23.31 -2.77 23.42
N PRO A 148 -23.48 -3.83 24.23
CA PRO A 148 -23.33 -5.20 23.77
C PRO A 148 -24.60 -5.78 23.11
N SER A 149 -24.35 -6.54 22.05
CA SER A 149 -24.98 -7.82 21.66
C SER A 149 -26.49 -8.04 21.78
N SER A 150 -27.14 -8.27 20.62
CA SER A 150 -27.92 -9.50 20.31
C SER A 150 -28.41 -9.42 18.86
N ALA A 151 -27.94 -10.28 17.95
CA ALA A 151 -28.48 -11.61 17.66
C ALA A 151 -29.87 -11.59 16.97
N GLY A 152 -29.87 -11.85 15.66
CA GLY A 152 -30.92 -12.61 14.98
C GLY A 152 -32.13 -11.85 14.41
N GLY A 153 -32.48 -12.18 13.16
CA GLY A 153 -33.89 -12.25 12.75
C GLY A 153 -34.37 -11.22 11.72
N ALA A 154 -34.42 -11.67 10.47
CA ALA A 154 -35.42 -11.42 9.42
C ALA A 154 -36.51 -10.33 9.56
N ALA A 155 -36.70 -9.65 8.42
CA ALA A 155 -37.97 -9.32 7.76
C ALA A 155 -38.81 -8.08 8.18
N THR A 156 -39.15 -7.31 7.14
CA THR A 156 -40.41 -6.58 6.86
C THR A 156 -40.90 -5.52 7.84
N GLY A 157 -41.14 -4.33 7.29
CA GLY A 157 -41.51 -3.12 8.03
C GLY A 157 -42.88 -3.13 8.67
N VAL A 158 -43.06 -2.20 9.61
CA VAL A 158 -44.34 -1.57 9.98
C VAL A 158 -44.02 -0.18 10.53
N ASP A 159 -44.71 0.82 9.98
CA ASP A 159 -44.85 2.20 10.43
C ASP A 159 -45.87 2.26 11.58
N LEU A 160 -45.50 2.77 12.77
CA LEU A 160 -46.42 2.99 13.90
C LEU A 160 -45.87 3.99 14.94
N LEU A 161 -45.85 5.30 14.65
CA LEU A 161 -45.93 6.33 15.73
C LEU A 161 -46.72 7.57 15.25
N GLY A 162 -48.05 7.43 15.28
CA GLY A 162 -48.99 8.55 15.23
C GLY A 162 -49.64 8.80 16.60
N VAL A 163 -49.81 10.09 16.92
CA VAL A 163 -50.66 10.72 17.96
C VAL A 163 -50.09 10.65 19.39
N ASP A 164 -49.92 11.75 20.13
CA ASP A 164 -50.90 12.83 20.40
C ASP A 164 -50.19 14.16 20.81
N ALA A 165 -50.70 15.30 20.34
CA ALA A 165 -50.35 16.64 20.85
C ALA A 165 -51.17 16.93 22.13
N PRO A 166 -50.78 17.91 22.99
CA PRO A 166 -51.40 19.22 22.81
C PRO A 166 -50.62 20.45 23.32
N VAL A 167 -51.15 21.59 22.87
CA VAL A 167 -51.30 22.90 23.54
C VAL A 167 -50.24 23.99 23.32
N ALA A 168 -50.78 25.12 22.88
CA ALA A 168 -50.13 26.38 22.56
C ALA A 168 -49.97 27.30 23.78
N ALA A 169 -48.93 28.12 23.76
CA ALA A 169 -48.85 29.48 24.33
C ALA A 169 -47.66 30.17 23.64
N LYS A 170 -47.82 31.24 22.84
CA LYS A 170 -47.91 32.67 23.24
C LYS A 170 -46.79 33.01 24.24
N THR A 171 -45.80 33.86 23.94
CA THR A 171 -45.90 35.34 23.89
C THR A 171 -44.56 35.97 23.40
N GLU A 172 -44.65 37.09 22.66
CA GLU A 172 -43.75 38.28 22.55
C GLU A 172 -42.30 38.11 22.02
N ASN A 173 -41.95 38.56 20.81
CA ASN A 173 -41.72 39.95 20.33
C ASN A 173 -40.49 40.63 20.97
N LEU A 174 -39.37 40.75 20.23
CA LEU A 174 -38.42 41.86 20.39
C LEU A 174 -37.39 41.95 19.24
N LEU A 175 -37.50 43.03 18.43
CA LEU A 175 -36.44 43.92 17.87
C LEU A 175 -35.35 43.30 16.95
N ASP A 176 -34.81 43.93 15.90
CA ASP A 176 -34.86 45.29 15.35
C ASP A 176 -34.22 45.27 13.93
N PHE A 177 -34.55 46.27 13.11
CA PHE A 177 -34.06 46.64 11.75
C PHE A 177 -34.73 46.03 10.51
#